data_AF-A0AAT9HX14-F1
#
_entry.id   AF-A0AAT9HX14-F1
#
_cell.length_a   1.000
_cell.length_b   1.000
_cell.length_c   1.000
_cell.angle_alpha   90.00
_cell.angle_beta   90.00
_cell.angle_gamma   90.00
#
_symmetry.space_group_name_H-M   'P 1'
#
loop_
_entity.id
_entity.type
_entity.pdbx_description
1 polymer ?
#
loop_
_entity_poly.entity_id
_entity_poly.type
_entity_poly.pdbx_seq_one_letter_code
_entity_poly.pdbx_strand_id
1 'polypeptide(L)'
;MLPAKYNGGVTTGVSGVAGSSAHFNGTNGYAKIGQSSGAHINSSRSFTVSAWAKLDSKPSRAAITTAQAGRNSPGFELYYSAAYDRWAFNQYSSDSPDAVPVRALQPNGTVARAGSGST
;
A
#
# COMPACT_ATOMS: atom_id res chain seq x y z
N MET A 1 12.16 17.07 0.86
CA MET A 1 11.03 16.12 0.89
C MET A 1 9.91 16.66 0.02
N LEU A 2 9.42 15.91 -0.96
CA LEU A 2 8.18 16.31 -1.68
C LEU A 2 6.98 15.96 -0.78
N PRO A 3 6.08 16.92 -0.50
CA PRO A 3 4.88 16.62 0.29
C PRO A 3 3.94 15.69 -0.48
N ALA A 4 3.27 14.80 0.25
CA ALA A 4 2.16 14.03 -0.30
C ALA A 4 0.92 14.93 -0.43
N LYS A 5 0.22 14.85 -1.56
CA LYS A 5 -1.09 15.47 -1.75
C LYS A 5 -2.18 14.43 -1.50
N TYR A 6 -3.11 14.74 -0.60
CA TYR A 6 -4.29 13.91 -0.33
C TYR A 6 -5.41 14.23 -1.33
N ASN A 7 -6.13 13.21 -1.78
CA ASN A 7 -7.22 13.30 -2.74
C ASN A 7 -8.37 12.39 -2.29
N GLY A 8 -9.61 12.77 -2.60
CA GLY A 8 -10.80 11.99 -2.22
C GLY A 8 -11.08 12.02 -0.71
N GLY A 9 -11.71 10.96 -0.20
CA GLY A 9 -12.06 10.86 1.22
C GLY A 9 -10.89 10.44 2.09
N VAL A 10 -10.10 11.44 2.50
CA VAL A 10 -9.00 11.29 3.46
C VAL A 10 -9.22 12.25 4.64
N THR A 11 -9.14 11.73 5.86
CA THR A 11 -9.11 12.54 7.09
C THR A 11 -7.71 12.50 7.68
N THR A 12 -7.01 13.63 7.68
CA THR A 12 -5.63 13.74 8.20
C THR A 12 -5.62 14.15 9.67
N GLY A 13 -4.50 13.89 10.35
CA GLY A 13 -4.30 14.35 11.73
C GLY A 13 -5.01 13.51 12.79
N VAL A 14 -5.55 12.34 12.41
CA VAL A 14 -6.05 11.36 13.37
C VAL A 14 -4.86 10.72 14.11
N SER A 15 -5.08 10.26 15.35
CA SER A 15 -4.01 9.59 16.12
C SER A 15 -3.48 8.36 15.37
N GLY A 16 -2.17 8.17 15.38
CA GLY A 16 -1.51 7.02 14.76
C GLY A 16 -0.31 6.55 15.57
N VAL A 17 0.25 5.41 15.15
CA VAL A 17 1.40 4.75 15.82
C VAL A 17 2.62 5.70 15.98
N ALA A 18 2.78 6.66 15.07
CA ALA A 18 3.84 7.66 15.11
C ALA A 18 3.27 9.09 15.12
N GLY A 19 2.49 9.42 16.15
CA GLY A 19 1.88 10.74 16.32
C GLY A 19 0.58 10.87 15.53
N SER A 20 0.68 11.35 14.28
CA SER A 20 -0.47 11.56 13.39
C SER A 20 -0.49 10.54 12.25
N SER A 21 -1.69 10.15 11.84
CA SER A 21 -1.93 9.32 10.66
C SER A 21 -2.98 9.95 9.74
N ALA A 22 -3.19 9.33 8.58
CA ALA A 22 -4.26 9.63 7.66
C ALA A 22 -5.23 8.45 7.64
N HIS A 23 -6.52 8.73 7.83
CA HIS A 23 -7.60 7.78 7.68
C HIS A 23 -8.15 7.87 6.26
N PHE A 24 -8.26 6.73 5.58
CA PHE A 24 -8.76 6.63 4.21
C PHE A 24 -10.12 5.93 4.22
N ASN A 25 -11.08 6.48 3.48
CA ASN A 25 -12.46 5.97 3.45
C ASN A 25 -12.64 4.60 2.75
N GLY A 26 -11.58 4.02 2.19
CA GLY A 26 -11.61 2.73 1.50
C GLY A 26 -12.25 2.74 0.11
N THR A 27 -12.66 3.89 -0.42
CA THR A 27 -13.32 4.01 -1.73
C THR A 27 -12.53 4.83 -2.73
N ASN A 28 -12.22 6.09 -2.42
CA ASN A 28 -11.55 7.02 -3.34
C ASN A 28 -10.43 7.85 -2.68
N GLY A 29 -10.17 7.66 -1.39
CA GLY A 29 -9.10 8.33 -0.66
C GLY A 29 -7.72 7.80 -1.05
N TYR A 30 -6.78 8.67 -1.42
CA TYR A 30 -5.36 8.31 -1.60
C TYR A 30 -4.43 9.51 -1.41
N ALA A 31 -3.17 9.23 -1.10
CA ALA A 31 -2.10 10.22 -1.04
C ALA A 31 -1.11 9.99 -2.20
N LYS A 32 -0.71 11.05 -2.90
CA LYS A 32 0.25 10.98 -4.01
C LYS A 32 1.45 11.88 -3.77
N ILE A 33 2.64 11.29 -3.84
CA ILE A 33 3.93 12.01 -3.88
C ILE A 33 4.32 12.17 -5.34
N GLY A 34 4.91 13.31 -5.71
CA GLY A 34 5.29 13.61 -7.10
C GLY A 34 4.08 13.82 -7.99
N GLN A 35 3.66 15.08 -8.17
CA GLN A 35 2.48 15.39 -8.98
C GLN A 35 2.77 15.28 -10.49
N SER A 36 4.01 15.55 -10.91
CA SER A 36 4.41 15.70 -12.32
C SER A 36 5.57 14.82 -12.80
N SER A 37 6.16 13.95 -11.98
CA SER A 37 7.30 13.11 -12.41
C SER A 37 7.25 11.69 -11.87
N GLY A 38 7.96 10.81 -12.59
CA GLY A 38 7.86 9.34 -12.56
C GLY A 38 8.36 8.64 -11.29
N ALA A 39 8.73 7.37 -11.46
CA ALA A 39 9.13 6.48 -10.36
C ALA A 39 10.08 7.15 -9.35
N HIS A 40 9.66 7.16 -8.08
CA HIS A 40 10.45 7.72 -6.98
C HIS A 40 11.47 6.72 -6.43
N ILE A 41 11.25 5.43 -6.66
CA ILE A 41 12.11 4.32 -6.24
C ILE A 41 12.58 3.58 -7.50
N ASN A 42 13.89 3.36 -7.61
CA ASN A 42 14.44 2.44 -8.60
C ASN A 42 14.23 1.00 -8.12
N SER A 43 13.12 0.40 -8.52
CA SER A 43 12.75 -0.98 -8.16
C SER A 43 13.59 -2.04 -8.87
N SER A 44 14.49 -1.67 -9.79
CA SER A 44 15.44 -2.59 -10.44
C SER A 44 16.69 -2.86 -9.58
N ARG A 45 16.82 -2.19 -8.42
CA ARG A 45 17.86 -2.43 -7.41
C ARG A 45 17.19 -2.92 -6.12
N SER A 46 17.98 -3.39 -5.16
CA SER A 46 17.47 -3.71 -3.83
C SER A 46 16.90 -2.46 -3.14
N PHE A 47 15.71 -2.58 -2.54
CA PHE A 47 15.07 -1.53 -1.75
C PHE A 47 14.23 -2.15 -0.63
N THR A 48 13.87 -1.32 0.35
CA THR A 48 12.97 -1.69 1.45
C THR A 48 11.89 -0.62 1.59
N VAL A 49 10.66 -1.05 1.89
CA VAL A 49 9.54 -0.16 2.23
C VAL A 49 9.00 -0.58 3.59
N SER A 50 8.73 0.39 4.47
CA SER A 50 8.06 0.18 5.74
C SER A 50 6.90 1.14 5.89
N ALA A 51 5.79 0.67 6.47
CA ALA A 51 4.60 1.46 6.73
C ALA A 51 3.85 0.91 7.94
N TRP A 52 3.18 1.79 8.68
CA TRP A 52 2.17 1.41 9.66
C TRP A 52 0.81 1.46 8.99
N ALA A 53 0.08 0.34 9.03
CA ALA A 53 -1.26 0.24 8.45
C ALA A 53 -2.22 -0.45 9.41
N LYS A 54 -3.45 0.07 9.48
CA LYS A 54 -4.55 -0.52 10.23
C LYS A 54 -5.75 -0.61 9.31
N LEU A 55 -6.32 -1.81 9.22
CA LEU A 55 -7.61 -2.02 8.57
C LEU A 55 -8.71 -1.83 9.60
N ASP A 56 -9.69 -0.97 9.31
CA ASP A 56 -10.90 -0.87 10.15
C ASP A 56 -11.72 -2.16 10.06
N SER A 57 -11.81 -2.70 8.86
CA SER A 57 -12.39 -4.00 8.54
C SER A 57 -11.62 -4.63 7.37
N LYS A 58 -11.76 -5.95 7.17
CA LYS A 58 -11.14 -6.66 6.05
C LYS A 58 -12.01 -6.50 4.80
N PRO A 59 -11.56 -5.77 3.76
CA PRO A 59 -12.33 -5.68 2.52
C PRO A 59 -12.31 -7.01 1.76
N SER A 60 -13.28 -7.22 0.87
CA SER A 60 -13.31 -8.36 -0.06
C SER A 60 -12.36 -8.22 -1.25
N ARG A 61 -11.57 -7.15 -1.29
CA ARG A 61 -10.60 -6.80 -2.35
C ARG A 61 -9.24 -6.45 -1.75
N ALA A 62 -8.24 -6.24 -2.60
CA ALA A 62 -6.95 -5.74 -2.15
C ALA A 62 -7.09 -4.35 -1.48
N ALA A 63 -6.39 -4.15 -0.35
CA ALA A 63 -6.24 -2.84 0.26
C ALA A 63 -4.78 -2.41 0.20
N ILE A 64 -4.46 -1.54 -0.77
CA ILE A 64 -3.10 -1.08 -1.03
C ILE A 64 -2.68 -0.05 0.02
N THR A 65 -1.61 -0.34 0.75
CA THR A 65 -1.02 0.58 1.74
C THR A 65 -0.01 1.51 1.08
N THR A 66 0.83 0.98 0.20
CA THR A 66 1.84 1.74 -0.52
C THR A 66 2.12 1.08 -1.86
N ALA A 67 2.22 1.88 -2.91
CA ALA A 67 2.59 1.40 -4.22
C ALA A 67 3.40 2.46 -4.98
N GLN A 68 4.22 2.00 -5.90
CA GLN A 68 4.72 2.83 -6.99
C GLN A 68 3.90 2.51 -8.23
N ALA A 69 2.92 3.35 -8.53
CA ALA A 69 2.09 3.19 -9.72
C ALA A 69 2.95 3.24 -11.00
N GLY A 70 2.63 2.37 -11.96
CA GLY A 70 3.16 2.38 -13.32
C GLY A 70 2.06 2.72 -14.34
N ARG A 71 2.41 2.69 -15.63
CA ARG A 71 1.47 2.92 -16.72
C ARG A 71 0.55 1.73 -16.97
N ASN A 72 1.10 0.52 -16.88
CA ASN A 72 0.43 -0.76 -17.09
C ASN A 72 0.45 -1.60 -15.81
N SER A 73 1.61 -1.67 -15.14
CA SER A 73 1.83 -2.48 -13.95
C SER A 73 2.63 -1.71 -12.89
N PRO A 74 2.27 -1.78 -11.60
CA PRO A 74 3.03 -1.12 -10.53
C PRO A 74 4.47 -1.63 -10.44
N GLY A 75 5.40 -0.76 -10.04
CA GLY A 75 6.76 -1.21 -9.70
C GLY A 75 6.76 -2.11 -8.47
N PHE A 76 5.92 -1.80 -7.47
CA PHE A 76 5.64 -2.66 -6.32
C PHE A 76 4.31 -2.28 -5.67
N GLU A 77 3.79 -3.17 -4.82
CA GLU A 77 2.65 -2.95 -3.94
C GLU A 77 2.88 -3.62 -2.58
N LEU A 78 2.68 -2.89 -1.49
CA LEU A 78 2.50 -3.44 -0.14
C LEU A 78 1.02 -3.32 0.23
N TYR A 79 0.37 -4.44 0.54
CA TYR A 79 -1.08 -4.47 0.65
C TYR A 79 -1.65 -5.66 1.42
N TYR A 80 -2.90 -5.54 1.86
CA TYR A 80 -3.70 -6.68 2.32
C TYR A 80 -4.34 -7.40 1.13
N SER A 81 -4.14 -8.70 1.02
CA SER A 81 -4.75 -9.56 0.02
C SER A 81 -5.95 -10.30 0.59
N ALA A 82 -7.16 -9.96 0.11
CA ALA A 82 -8.39 -10.65 0.50
C ALA A 82 -8.39 -12.15 0.09
N ALA A 83 -7.78 -12.49 -1.04
CA ALA A 83 -7.69 -13.87 -1.53
C ALA A 83 -6.91 -14.80 -0.59
N TYR A 84 -5.96 -14.25 0.16
CA TYR A 84 -5.11 -15.01 1.08
C TYR A 84 -5.34 -14.68 2.56
N ASP A 85 -6.22 -13.72 2.86
CA ASP A 85 -6.39 -13.08 4.17
C ASP A 85 -5.05 -12.70 4.84
N ARG A 86 -4.12 -12.13 4.07
CA ARG A 86 -2.73 -11.90 4.50
C ARG A 86 -2.16 -10.61 3.94
N TRP A 87 -1.19 -10.05 4.65
CA TRP A 87 -0.32 -9.01 4.08
C TRP A 87 0.57 -9.61 3.00
N ALA A 88 0.75 -8.85 1.93
CA ALA A 88 1.50 -9.23 0.74
C ALA A 88 2.38 -8.08 0.29
N PHE A 89 3.54 -8.43 -0.25
CA PHE A 89 4.36 -7.55 -1.06
C PHE A 89 4.47 -8.13 -2.47
N ASN A 90 4.09 -7.35 -3.47
CA ASN A 90 4.26 -7.71 -4.87
C ASN A 90 5.29 -6.81 -5.53
N GLN A 91 6.08 -7.39 -6.43
CA GLN A 91 6.85 -6.69 -7.43
C GLN A 91 6.48 -7.25 -8.80
N TYR A 92 6.43 -6.40 -9.83
CA TYR A 92 6.14 -6.85 -11.19
C TYR A 92 7.44 -6.84 -12.01
N SER A 93 7.60 -7.79 -12.92
CA SER A 93 8.82 -7.94 -13.73
C SER A 93 9.13 -6.73 -14.61
N SER A 94 8.10 -5.96 -15.00
CA SER A 94 8.21 -4.75 -15.81
C SER A 94 6.92 -3.93 -15.74
N ASP A 95 6.94 -2.69 -16.24
CA ASP A 95 5.73 -1.88 -16.46
C ASP A 95 5.11 -2.18 -17.84
N SER A 96 4.60 -3.41 -18.00
CA SER A 96 4.03 -3.95 -19.24
C SER A 96 2.67 -4.61 -18.98
N PRO A 97 1.76 -4.70 -19.97
CA PRO A 97 0.57 -5.55 -19.88
C PRO A 97 0.87 -7.02 -19.57
N ASP A 98 2.05 -7.51 -19.97
CA ASP A 98 2.48 -8.91 -19.78
C ASP A 98 3.34 -9.12 -18.52
N ALA A 99 3.31 -8.16 -17.59
CA ALA A 99 4.17 -8.22 -16.41
C ALA A 99 3.81 -9.39 -15.49
N VAL A 100 4.83 -10.11 -15.05
CA VAL A 100 4.66 -11.24 -14.13
C VAL A 100 4.83 -10.75 -12.69
N PRO A 101 3.86 -11.01 -11.79
CA PRO A 101 4.00 -10.65 -10.39
C PRO A 101 4.85 -11.68 -9.63
N VAL A 102 5.88 -11.19 -8.94
CA VAL A 102 6.60 -11.92 -7.88
C VAL A 102 6.03 -11.47 -6.55
N ARG A 103 5.63 -12.43 -5.70
CA ARG A 103 4.88 -12.16 -4.48
C ARG A 103 5.57 -12.78 -3.26
N ALA A 104 5.73 -11.96 -2.24
CA ALA A 104 5.96 -12.41 -0.87
C ALA A 104 4.66 -12.28 -0.06
N LEU A 105 4.39 -13.26 0.80
CA LEU A 105 3.22 -13.29 1.68
C LEU A 105 3.66 -13.39 3.13
N GLN A 106 2.83 -12.87 4.02
CA GLN A 106 2.86 -13.23 5.44
C GLN A 106 2.87 -14.78 5.58
N PRO A 107 3.57 -15.38 6.57
CA PRO A 107 3.69 -16.84 6.70
C PRO A 107 2.37 -17.61 6.62
N ASN A 108 2.41 -18.86 6.16
CA ASN A 108 1.21 -19.69 6.13
C ASN A 108 0.63 -19.92 7.54
N GLY A 109 -0.69 -20.06 7.64
CA GLY A 109 -1.38 -20.22 8.92
C GLY A 109 -1.53 -18.93 9.74
N THR A 110 -1.10 -17.79 9.21
CA THR A 110 -1.35 -16.47 9.81
C THR A 110 -2.36 -15.69 8.99
N VAL A 111 -3.15 -14.85 9.65
CA VAL A 111 -4.11 -13.95 9.00
C VAL A 111 -3.78 -12.50 9.29
N ALA A 112 -4.13 -11.59 8.38
CA ALA A 112 -4.11 -10.17 8.68
C ALA A 112 -5.14 -9.86 9.79
N ARG A 113 -4.88 -8.83 10.58
CA ARG A 113 -5.82 -8.36 11.60
C ARG A 113 -6.49 -7.07 11.13
N ALA A 114 -7.75 -6.93 11.48
CA ALA A 114 -8.50 -5.68 11.36
C ALA A 114 -9.02 -5.30 12.76
N GLY A 115 -9.26 -4.01 13.00
CA GLY A 115 -9.83 -3.56 14.27
C GLY A 115 -8.90 -3.72 15.49
N SER A 116 -9.40 -3.31 16.65
CA SER A 116 -8.66 -2.83 17.83
C SER A 116 -7.67 -3.81 18.49
N GLY A 117 -6.39 -3.66 18.15
CA GLY A 117 -5.32 -3.76 19.13
C GLY A 117 -4.96 -2.35 19.59
N SER A 118 -5.13 -2.04 20.87
CA SER A 118 -4.57 -0.85 21.50
C SER A 118 -3.05 -0.94 21.44
N THR A 119 -2.42 -0.01 20.72
CA THR A 119 -1.03 0.40 20.96
C THR A 119 -1.09 1.77 21.61
#